data_AF-A0A8J7W1I4-F1
#
_entry.id   AF-A0A8J7W1I4-F1
#
_cell.length_a   1.000
_cell.length_b   1.000
_cell.length_c   1.000
_cell.angle_alpha   90.00
_cell.angle_beta   90.00
_cell.angle_gamma   90.00
#
_symmetry.space_group_name_H-M   'P 1'
#
loop_
_entity.id
_entity.type
_entity.pdbx_description
1 polymer ?
#
loop_
_entity_poly.entity_id
_entity_poly.type
_entity_poly.pdbx_seq_one_letter_code
_entity_poly.pdbx_strand_id
1 'polypeptide(L)'
;MLKKLNHFMNNLCFGTSFLGALIVFGLMFLICGDICGRVFFHKPIIGTTEIAQNMTAAIVFLMLPWATKLGQHVRSTMILSKLPKKGVEFMNAASYLLGIILFIGIIVSSWDPMVHATKIKDVQGEVFSFPLYPIWWIVIFGSAMSLYQCFRKFIEAVAALFRNSSKIKTNREGCE
;
A
#
# COMPACT_ATOMS: atom_id res chain seq x y z
N MET A 1 -21.35 10.27 12.85
CA MET A 1 -20.23 9.39 13.25
C MET A 1 -19.33 8.99 12.06
N LEU A 2 -19.87 8.44 10.96
CA LEU A 2 -19.11 8.01 9.77
C LEU A 2 -18.19 9.07 9.13
N LYS A 3 -18.60 10.34 9.08
CA LYS A 3 -17.76 11.44 8.55
C LYS A 3 -16.51 11.71 9.40
N LYS A 4 -16.62 11.63 10.74
CA LYS A 4 -15.47 11.79 11.65
C LYS A 4 -14.47 10.63 11.48
N LEU A 5 -14.98 9.40 11.35
CA LEU A 5 -14.12 8.22 11.15
C LEU A 5 -13.33 8.29 9.84
N ASN A 6 -13.98 8.72 8.75
CA ASN A 6 -13.30 8.92 7.47
C ASN A 6 -12.21 10.01 7.56
N HIS A 7 -12.51 11.13 8.22
CA HIS A 7 -11.54 12.21 8.38
C HIS A 7 -10.33 11.78 9.21
N PHE A 8 -10.57 11.04 10.31
CA PHE A 8 -9.50 10.47 11.12
C PHE A 8 -8.62 9.49 10.33
N MET A 9 -9.23 8.57 9.58
CA MET A 9 -8.50 7.62 8.72
C MET A 9 -7.68 8.34 7.64
N ASN A 10 -8.21 9.44 7.08
CA ASN A 10 -7.50 10.22 6.08
C ASN A 10 -6.26 10.91 6.66
N ASN A 11 -6.36 11.45 7.87
CA ASN A 11 -5.24 12.09 8.55
C ASN A 11 -4.16 11.05 8.90
N LEU A 12 -4.58 9.85 9.32
CA LEU A 12 -3.64 8.74 9.54
C LEU A 12 -2.92 8.32 8.26
N CYS A 13 -3.63 8.13 7.15
CA CYS A 13 -3.00 7.75 5.87
C CYS A 13 -2.02 8.82 5.36
N PHE A 14 -2.33 10.10 5.59
CA PHE A 14 -1.43 11.18 5.27
C PHE A 14 -0.18 11.14 6.17
N GLY A 15 -0.37 10.93 7.47
CA GLY A 15 0.74 10.80 8.43
C GLY A 15 1.68 9.65 8.10
N THR A 16 1.17 8.46 7.74
CA THR A 16 2.02 7.31 7.37
C THR A 16 2.81 7.58 6.10
N SER A 17 2.21 8.27 5.12
CA SER A 17 2.91 8.62 3.88
C SER A 17 3.96 9.70 4.06
N PHE A 18 3.67 10.69 4.90
CA PHE A 18 4.65 11.72 5.26
C PHE A 18 5.85 11.10 5.97
N LEU A 19 5.61 10.18 6.91
CA LEU A 19 6.67 9.43 7.58
C LEU A 19 7.47 8.57 6.59
N GLY A 20 6.79 7.88 5.67
CA GLY A 20 7.44 7.10 4.62
C GLY A 20 8.34 7.97 3.74
N ALA A 21 7.89 9.17 3.36
CA ALA A 21 8.66 10.10 2.55
C ALA A 21 9.93 10.58 3.27
N LEU A 22 9.85 10.83 4.59
CA LEU A 22 11.00 11.21 5.40
C LEU A 22 12.03 10.06 5.48
N ILE A 23 11.57 8.81 5.62
CA ILE A 23 12.46 7.64 5.66
C ILE A 23 13.14 7.44 4.29
N VAL A 24 12.41 7.58 3.18
CA VAL A 24 13.01 7.53 1.82
C VAL A 24 14.08 8.59 1.65
N PHE A 25 13.82 9.81 2.12
CA PHE A 25 14.78 10.90 2.04
C PHE A 25 16.05 10.57 2.84
N GLY A 26 15.91 10.02 4.05
CA GLY A 26 17.04 9.53 4.86
C GLY A 26 17.82 8.40 4.17
N LEU A 27 17.11 7.43 3.57
CA LEU A 27 17.73 6.36 2.79
C LEU A 27 18.54 6.89 1.60
N MET A 28 18.06 7.95 0.94
CA MET A 28 18.78 8.57 -0.17
C MET A 28 20.16 9.06 0.28
N PHE A 29 20.25 9.77 1.41
CA PHE A 29 21.53 10.21 1.96
C PHE A 29 22.42 9.05 2.38
N LEU A 30 21.84 8.00 2.95
CA LEU A 30 22.59 6.81 3.36
C LEU A 30 23.24 6.13 2.15
N ILE A 31 22.49 5.93 1.06
CA ILE A 31 22.99 5.31 -0.17
C ILE A 31 24.01 6.23 -0.85
N CYS A 32 23.75 7.53 -0.95
CA CYS A 32 24.71 8.49 -1.50
C CYS A 32 26.00 8.54 -0.68
N GLY A 33 25.90 8.53 0.65
CA GLY A 33 27.04 8.50 1.56
C GLY A 33 27.86 7.22 1.40
N ASP A 34 27.21 6.07 1.23
CA ASP A 34 27.87 4.80 0.97
C ASP A 34 28.61 4.79 -0.38
N ILE A 35 28.01 5.32 -1.45
CA ILE A 35 28.69 5.45 -2.76
C ILE A 35 29.90 6.39 -2.63
N CYS A 36 29.75 7.54 -1.99
CA CYS A 36 30.86 8.46 -1.73
C CYS A 36 31.97 7.81 -0.89
N GLY A 37 31.63 7.07 0.16
CA GLY A 37 32.59 6.37 1.01
C GLY A 37 33.41 5.33 0.25
N ARG A 38 32.77 4.59 -0.66
CA ARG A 38 33.46 3.63 -1.54
C ARG A 38 34.42 4.31 -2.51
N VAL A 39 33.97 5.41 -3.14
CA VAL A 39 34.75 6.09 -4.20
C VAL A 39 35.91 6.91 -3.63
N PHE A 40 35.72 7.63 -2.52
CA PHE A 40 36.74 8.53 -1.98
C PHE A 40 37.63 7.86 -0.93
N PHE A 41 37.09 6.98 -0.09
CA PHE A 41 37.81 6.42 1.07
C PHE A 41 38.15 4.93 0.93
N HIS A 42 37.75 4.27 -0.16
CA HIS A 42 37.90 2.81 -0.36
C HIS A 42 37.37 1.96 0.82
N LYS A 43 36.50 2.54 1.66
CA LYS A 43 35.92 1.90 2.84
C LYS A 43 34.39 1.88 2.65
N PRO A 44 33.80 0.73 2.27
CA PRO A 44 32.34 0.61 2.17
C PRO A 44 31.69 0.71 3.55
N ILE A 45 30.46 1.24 3.60
CA ILE A 45 29.66 1.21 4.83
C ILE A 45 29.07 -0.20 4.93
N ILE A 46 29.54 -0.97 5.91
CA ILE A 46 29.11 -2.36 6.15
C ILE A 46 27.63 -2.37 6.56
N GLY A 47 26.83 -3.25 5.96
CA GLY A 47 25.39 -3.42 6.30
C GLY A 47 24.42 -2.49 5.54
N THR A 48 24.91 -1.63 4.64
CA THR A 48 24.05 -0.71 3.85
C THR A 48 22.99 -1.44 3.04
N THR A 49 23.32 -2.59 2.44
CA THR A 49 22.39 -3.38 1.62
C THR A 49 21.26 -3.97 2.45
N GLU A 50 21.54 -4.49 3.64
CA GLU A 50 20.52 -5.04 4.53
C GLU A 50 19.58 -3.96 5.07
N ILE A 51 20.14 -2.81 5.47
CA ILE A 51 19.37 -1.65 5.92
C ILE A 51 18.44 -1.16 4.79
N ALA A 52 18.98 -1.00 3.57
CA ALA A 52 18.21 -0.52 2.42
C ALA A 52 17.07 -1.47 2.04
N GLN A 53 17.31 -2.78 2.03
CA GLN A 53 16.28 -3.78 1.74
C GLN A 53 15.14 -3.71 2.76
N ASN A 54 15.49 -3.70 4.04
CA ASN A 54 14.55 -3.69 5.16
C ASN A 54 13.74 -2.38 5.23
N MET A 55 14.39 -1.24 5.04
CA MET A 55 13.70 0.05 5.03
C MET A 55 12.82 0.21 3.79
N THR A 56 13.23 -0.28 2.62
CA THR A 56 12.39 -0.23 1.40
C THR A 56 11.09 -0.99 1.60
N ALA A 57 11.14 -2.19 2.21
CA ALA A 57 9.94 -2.92 2.57
C ALA A 57 9.02 -2.09 3.49
N ALA A 58 9.56 -1.52 4.57
CA ALA A 58 8.80 -0.67 5.49
C ALA A 58 8.15 0.54 4.79
N ILE A 59 8.90 1.25 3.94
CA ILE A 59 8.44 2.41 3.18
C ILE A 59 7.23 2.06 2.31
N VAL A 60 7.32 0.95 1.56
CA VAL A 60 6.24 0.52 0.66
C VAL A 60 4.95 0.35 1.44
N PHE A 61 4.99 -0.33 2.59
CA PHE A 61 3.81 -0.54 3.43
C PHE A 61 3.31 0.73 4.13
N LEU A 62 4.18 1.71 4.42
CA LEU A 62 3.76 3.02 4.94
C LEU A 62 3.01 3.87 3.90
N MET A 63 3.43 3.80 2.64
CA MET A 63 2.88 4.59 1.54
C MET A 63 1.66 3.95 0.87
N LEU A 64 1.56 2.61 0.89
CA LEU A 64 0.48 1.83 0.27
C LEU A 64 -0.94 2.29 0.64
N PRO A 65 -1.25 2.60 1.92
CA PRO A 65 -2.55 3.13 2.32
C PRO A 65 -2.96 4.35 1.49
N TRP A 66 -2.09 5.35 1.42
CA TRP A 66 -2.39 6.60 0.71
C TRP A 66 -2.46 6.41 -0.80
N ALA A 67 -1.58 5.60 -1.38
CA ALA A 67 -1.61 5.28 -2.80
C ALA A 67 -2.96 4.62 -3.19
N THR A 68 -3.45 3.70 -2.36
CA THR A 68 -4.74 3.02 -2.53
C THR A 68 -5.90 4.02 -2.45
N LYS A 69 -5.84 4.99 -1.53
CA LYS A 69 -6.83 6.07 -1.41
C LYS A 69 -6.99 6.88 -2.69
N LEU A 70 -5.86 7.31 -3.27
CA LEU A 70 -5.82 8.14 -4.46
C LEU A 70 -6.11 7.34 -5.74
N GLY A 71 -6.24 6.01 -5.66
CA GLY A 71 -6.49 5.17 -6.82
C GLY A 71 -5.36 5.22 -7.84
N GLN A 72 -4.11 5.41 -7.38
CA GLN A 72 -2.91 5.52 -8.23
C GLN A 72 -2.44 4.17 -8.79
N HIS A 73 -3.25 3.12 -8.67
CA HIS A 73 -2.96 1.84 -9.30
C HIS A 73 -2.99 1.99 -10.82
N VAL A 74 -2.07 1.33 -11.51
CA VAL A 74 -1.95 1.37 -12.97
C VAL A 74 -3.30 0.99 -13.59
N ARG A 75 -3.97 1.97 -14.21
CA ARG A 75 -5.30 1.82 -14.81
C ARG A 75 -5.15 1.87 -16.32
N SER A 76 -5.52 0.79 -17.00
CA SER A 76 -5.45 0.74 -18.46
C SER A 76 -6.55 1.59 -19.09
N THR A 77 -6.23 2.84 -19.43
CA THR A 77 -7.15 3.78 -20.09
C THR A 77 -7.55 3.32 -21.50
N MET A 78 -6.70 2.53 -22.18
CA MET A 78 -7.01 1.96 -23.50
C MET A 78 -8.10 0.90 -23.46
N ILE A 79 -8.13 0.07 -22.41
CA ILE A 79 -9.19 -0.93 -22.25
C ILE A 79 -10.46 -0.23 -21.78
N LEU A 80 -10.36 0.69 -20.81
CA LEU A 80 -11.52 1.37 -20.24
C LEU A 80 -12.29 2.27 -21.24
N SER A 81 -11.62 2.83 -22.24
CA SER A 81 -12.26 3.67 -23.27
C SER A 81 -13.12 2.89 -24.25
N LYS A 82 -12.91 1.57 -24.38
CA LYS A 82 -13.70 0.69 -25.26
C LYS A 82 -14.87 0.01 -24.56
N LEU A 83 -14.95 0.07 -23.22
CA LEU A 83 -16.02 -0.60 -22.47
C LEU A 83 -17.20 0.35 -22.15
N PRO A 84 -18.44 -0.18 -22.10
CA PRO A 84 -19.57 0.56 -21.58
C PRO A 84 -19.34 0.92 -20.10
N LYS A 85 -19.97 2.01 -19.63
CA LYS A 85 -19.82 2.51 -18.24
C LYS A 85 -20.01 1.42 -17.17
N LYS A 86 -20.86 0.42 -17.41
CA LYS A 86 -21.04 -0.75 -16.53
C LYS A 86 -19.81 -1.68 -16.48
N GLY A 87 -19.15 -1.92 -17.60
CA GLY A 87 -17.95 -2.75 -17.68
C GLY A 87 -16.76 -2.09 -16.97
N VAL A 88 -16.64 -0.76 -17.07
CA VAL A 88 -15.62 0.02 -16.33
C VAL A 88 -15.81 -0.11 -14.83
N GLU A 89 -17.04 0.03 -14.32
CA GLU A 89 -17.31 -0.11 -12.88
C GLU A 89 -17.15 -1.55 -12.39
N PHE A 90 -17.46 -2.55 -13.22
CA PHE A 90 -17.20 -3.96 -12.88
C PHE A 90 -15.71 -4.26 -12.77
N MET A 91 -14.89 -3.77 -13.72
CA MET A 91 -13.43 -3.90 -13.65
C MET A 91 -12.84 -3.19 -12.42
N ASN A 92 -13.36 -2.01 -12.06
CA ASN A 92 -12.96 -1.32 -10.84
C ASN A 92 -13.29 -2.18 -9.61
N ALA A 93 -14.51 -2.71 -9.50
CA ALA A 93 -14.93 -3.55 -8.39
C ALA A 93 -14.08 -4.83 -8.28
N ALA A 94 -13.80 -5.50 -9.41
CA ALA A 94 -12.93 -6.67 -9.46
C ALA A 94 -11.49 -6.36 -9.03
N SER A 95 -10.96 -5.19 -9.42
CA SER A 95 -9.61 -4.75 -9.02
C SER A 95 -9.53 -4.52 -7.50
N TYR A 96 -10.55 -3.88 -6.91
CA TYR A 96 -10.58 -3.70 -5.44
C TYR A 96 -10.81 -5.01 -4.69
N LEU A 97 -11.58 -5.95 -5.25
CA LEU A 97 -11.75 -7.28 -4.68
C LEU A 97 -10.44 -8.07 -4.67
N LEU A 98 -9.69 -8.05 -5.77
CA LEU A 98 -8.35 -8.63 -5.84
C LEU A 98 -7.41 -7.97 -4.82
N GLY A 99 -7.48 -6.65 -4.66
CA GLY A 99 -6.73 -5.92 -3.63
C GLY A 99 -7.06 -6.39 -2.21
N ILE A 100 -8.34 -6.59 -1.88
CA ILE A 100 -8.77 -7.13 -0.58
C ILE A 100 -8.16 -8.50 -0.34
N ILE A 101 -8.25 -9.41 -1.30
CA ILE A 101 -7.70 -10.77 -1.22
C ILE A 101 -6.18 -10.72 -1.00
N LEU A 102 -5.49 -9.87 -1.77
CA LEU A 102 -4.04 -9.70 -1.69
C LEU A 102 -3.62 -9.20 -0.30
N PHE A 103 -4.26 -8.15 0.22
CA PHE A 103 -3.91 -7.60 1.54
C PHE A 103 -4.25 -8.56 2.69
N ILE A 104 -5.34 -9.33 2.59
CA ILE A 104 -5.62 -10.41 3.56
C ILE A 104 -4.53 -11.47 3.49
N GLY A 105 -4.13 -11.89 2.30
CA GLY A 105 -3.05 -12.85 2.09
C GLY A 105 -1.73 -12.37 2.70
N ILE A 106 -1.39 -11.08 2.56
CA ILE A 106 -0.22 -10.48 3.20
C ILE A 106 -0.33 -10.54 4.72
N ILE A 107 -1.48 -10.20 5.31
CA ILE A 107 -1.66 -10.23 6.77
C ILE A 107 -1.48 -11.65 7.31
N VAL A 108 -2.09 -12.64 6.66
CA VAL A 108 -1.98 -14.05 7.07
C VAL A 108 -0.55 -14.54 6.91
N SER A 109 0.07 -14.28 5.76
CA SER A 109 1.46 -14.70 5.49
C SER A 109 2.48 -13.98 6.37
N SER A 110 2.18 -12.77 6.85
CA SER A 110 3.07 -11.98 7.73
C SER A 110 2.91 -12.33 9.20
N TRP A 111 1.92 -13.16 9.56
CA TRP A 111 1.68 -13.54 10.95
C TRP A 111 2.76 -14.46 11.51
N ASP A 112 3.12 -15.53 10.80
CA ASP A 112 4.17 -16.46 11.23
C ASP A 112 5.54 -15.78 11.37
N PRO A 113 6.00 -14.97 10.39
CA PRO A 113 7.25 -14.23 10.53
C PRO A 113 7.23 -13.20 11.66
N MET A 114 6.10 -12.55 11.94
CA MET A 114 5.97 -11.62 13.07
C MET A 114 6.16 -12.36 14.41
N VAL A 115 5.48 -13.49 14.60
CA VAL A 115 5.58 -14.28 15.85
C VAL A 115 6.99 -14.86 16.01
N HIS A 116 7.62 -15.28 14.92
CA HIS A 116 8.99 -15.76 14.94
C HIS A 116 9.98 -14.64 15.30
N ALA A 117 9.89 -13.51 14.61
CA ALA A 117 10.78 -12.36 14.82
C ALA A 117 10.65 -11.73 16.21
N THR A 118 9.45 -11.74 16.80
CA THR A 118 9.21 -11.23 18.16
C THR A 118 9.73 -12.18 19.25
N LYS A 119 9.70 -13.50 19.02
CA LYS A 119 10.18 -14.50 19.99
C LYS A 119 11.70 -14.62 20.04
N ILE A 120 12.35 -14.59 18.88
CA ILE A 120 13.80 -14.82 18.77
C ILE A 120 14.60 -13.51 18.85
N LYS A 121 13.92 -12.35 18.79
CA LYS A 121 14.55 -11.05 18.50
C LYS A 121 15.47 -11.19 17.29
N ASP A 122 14.90 -11.70 16.19
CA ASP A 122 15.64 -12.05 14.99
C ASP A 122 16.53 -10.88 14.56
N VAL A 123 17.82 -11.17 14.55
CA VAL A 123 18.88 -10.31 14.05
C VAL A 123 19.36 -10.95 12.75
N GLN A 124 19.07 -10.32 11.62
CA GLN A 124 19.77 -10.68 10.37
C GLN A 124 21.04 -9.83 10.27
N GLY A 125 22.08 -10.48 9.74
CA GLY A 125 23.39 -9.89 9.47
C GLY A 125 24.53 -10.59 10.24
N GLU A 126 25.50 -11.14 9.51
CA GLU A 126 26.70 -11.81 10.08
C GLU A 126 27.70 -10.81 10.69
N VAL A 127 27.61 -9.52 10.33
CA VAL A 127 28.54 -8.45 10.77
C VAL A 127 27.81 -7.23 11.37
N PHE A 128 26.54 -6.99 11.02
CA PHE A 128 25.72 -5.90 11.57
C PHE A 128 24.28 -6.39 11.84
N SER A 129 23.93 -6.57 13.11
CA SER A 129 22.65 -7.14 13.53
C SER A 129 21.51 -6.11 13.47
N PHE A 130 20.73 -6.08 12.39
CA PHE A 130 19.54 -5.22 12.31
C PHE A 130 18.30 -5.97 12.83
N PRO A 131 17.59 -5.44 13.84
CA PRO A 131 16.40 -6.09 14.37
C PRO A 131 15.24 -6.01 13.37
N LEU A 132 14.68 -7.17 12.97
CA LEU A 132 13.58 -7.21 11.99
C LEU A 132 12.20 -7.04 12.58
N TYR A 133 12.05 -7.20 13.90
CA TYR A 133 10.76 -7.10 14.56
C TYR A 133 9.94 -5.83 14.22
N PRO A 134 10.50 -4.59 14.11
CA PRO A 134 9.68 -3.41 13.88
C PRO A 134 9.12 -3.34 12.46
N ILE A 135 9.77 -3.99 11.49
CA ILE A 135 9.34 -3.97 10.09
C ILE A 135 8.06 -4.80 9.94
N TRP A 136 7.97 -5.97 10.57
CA TRP A 136 6.78 -6.81 10.53
C TRP A 136 5.55 -6.12 11.14
N TRP A 137 5.74 -5.36 12.23
CA TRP A 137 4.67 -4.52 12.80
C TRP A 137 4.18 -3.45 11.82
N ILE A 138 5.12 -2.80 11.13
CA ILE A 138 4.82 -1.81 10.08
C ILE A 138 4.05 -2.45 8.92
N VAL A 139 4.45 -3.64 8.47
CA VAL A 139 3.80 -4.38 7.37
C VAL A 139 2.36 -4.72 7.72
N ILE A 140 2.11 -5.24 8.93
CA ILE A 140 0.76 -5.59 9.39
C ILE A 140 -0.10 -4.33 9.55
N PHE A 141 0.47 -3.25 10.08
CA PHE A 141 -0.25 -1.99 10.25
C PHE A 141 -0.61 -1.35 8.90
N GLY A 142 0.35 -1.28 7.96
CA GLY A 142 0.14 -0.71 6.62
C GLY A 142 -0.82 -1.54 5.77
N SER A 143 -0.74 -2.88 5.86
CA SER A 143 -1.66 -3.77 5.16
C SER A 143 -3.08 -3.70 5.72
N ALA A 144 -3.26 -3.62 7.05
CA ALA A 144 -4.57 -3.42 7.67
C ALA A 144 -5.22 -2.09 7.24
N MET A 145 -4.46 -1.00 7.19
CA MET A 145 -4.96 0.29 6.69
C MET A 145 -5.34 0.25 5.21
N SER A 146 -4.55 -0.44 4.38
CA SER A 146 -4.82 -0.59 2.94
C SER A 146 -6.05 -1.44 2.71
N LEU A 147 -6.24 -2.51 3.49
CA LEU A 147 -7.42 -3.37 3.47
C LEU A 147 -8.70 -2.57 3.74
N TYR A 148 -8.70 -1.71 4.78
CA TYR A 148 -9.84 -0.83 5.08
C TYR A 148 -10.19 0.09 3.90
N GLN A 149 -9.19 0.59 3.19
CA GLN A 149 -9.39 1.49 2.05
C GLN A 149 -9.88 0.77 0.82
N CYS A 150 -9.34 -0.41 0.51
CA CYS A 150 -9.86 -1.27 -0.55
C CYS A 150 -11.32 -1.63 -0.29
N PHE A 151 -11.68 -1.96 0.95
CA PHE A 151 -13.07 -2.27 1.31
C PHE A 151 -14.00 -1.09 1.07
N ARG A 152 -13.59 0.13 1.45
CA ARG A 152 -14.38 1.35 1.19
C ARG A 152 -14.55 1.65 -0.29
N LYS A 153 -13.48 1.53 -1.08
CA LYS A 153 -13.50 1.73 -2.52
C LYS A 153 -14.33 0.66 -3.24
N PHE A 154 -14.30 -0.56 -2.74
CA PHE A 154 -15.14 -1.65 -3.22
C PHE A 154 -16.63 -1.35 -3.02
N ILE A 155 -17.05 -0.91 -1.82
CA ILE A 155 -18.44 -0.50 -1.56
C ILE A 155 -18.87 0.63 -2.50
N GLU A 156 -18.00 1.63 -2.72
CA GLU A 156 -18.28 2.74 -3.63
C GLU A 156 -18.46 2.27 -5.08
N ALA A 157 -17.61 1.35 -5.56
CA ALA A 157 -17.72 0.76 -6.89
C ALA A 157 -19.01 -0.07 -7.05
N VAL A 158 -19.37 -0.87 -6.04
CA VAL A 158 -20.62 -1.66 -6.03
C VAL A 158 -21.85 -0.76 -6.00
N ALA A 159 -21.86 0.28 -5.17
CA ALA A 159 -22.94 1.26 -5.13
C ALA A 159 -23.09 2.00 -6.47
N ALA A 160 -21.99 2.32 -7.14
CA ALA A 160 -21.99 2.92 -8.47
C ALA A 160 -22.60 1.99 -9.53
N LEU A 161 -22.34 0.68 -9.46
CA LEU A 161 -22.96 -0.33 -10.32
C LEU A 161 -24.49 -0.34 -10.18
N PHE A 162 -25.00 -0.34 -8.94
CA PHE A 162 -26.43 -0.31 -8.68
C PHE A 162 -27.09 1.00 -9.13
N ARG A 163 -26.45 2.15 -8.86
CA ARG A 163 -26.96 3.47 -9.27
C ARG A 163 -27.01 3.64 -10.79
N ASN A 164 -26.09 3.03 -11.54
CA ASN A 164 -26.09 3.13 -12.99
C ASN A 164 -27.15 2.20 -13.65
N SER A 165 -27.66 1.21 -12.93
CA SER A 165 -28.73 0.34 -13.45
C SER A 165 -30.10 1.04 -13.49
N SER A 166 -30.36 2.02 -12.61
CA SER A 166 -31.61 2.79 -12.61
C SER A 166 -31.69 3.80 -13.77
N LYS A 167 -30.58 4.49 -14.10
CA LYS A 167 -30.53 5.45 -15.22
C LYS A 167 -30.78 4.83 -16.59
N ILE A 168 -30.45 3.56 -16.80
CA ILE A 168 -30.67 2.87 -18.08
C ILE A 168 -32.14 2.48 -18.27
N LYS A 169 -32.88 2.20 -17.19
CA LYS A 169 -34.33 1.95 -17.27
C LYS A 169 -35.11 3.20 -17.64
N THR A 170 -34.85 4.33 -16.97
CA THR A 170 -35.54 5.61 -17.26
C THR A 170 -35.30 6.12 -18.69
N ASN A 171 -34.13 5.87 -19.29
CA ASN A 171 -33.83 6.32 -20.65
C ASN A 171 -34.42 5.40 -21.75
N ARG A 172 -34.99 4.23 -21.37
CA ARG A 172 -35.75 3.38 -22.30
C ARG A 172 -37.24 3.65 -22.26
N GLU A 173 -37.78 4.04 -21.10
CA GLU A 173 -39.20 4.37 -20.92
C GLU A 173 -39.58 5.77 -21.44
N GLY A 174 -38.60 6.64 -21.75
CA GLY A 174 -38.82 7.98 -22.34
C GLY A 174 -38.72 8.05 -23.87
N CYS A 175 -38.59 6.91 -24.55
CA CYS A 175 -38.54 6.79 -26.02
C CYS A 175 -39.78 6.07 -26.60
N GLU A 176 -40.81 5.83 -25.79
CA GLU A 176 -42.13 5.34 -26.24
C GLU A 176 -43.14 6.49 -26.29
#